data_AF-A0A951L1B8-F1
#
_entry.id   AF-A0A951L1B8-F1
#
_cell.length_a   1.000
_cell.length_b   1.000
_cell.length_c   1.000
_cell.angle_alpha   90.00
_cell.angle_beta   90.00
_cell.angle_gamma   90.00
#
_symmetry.space_group_name_H-M   'P 1'
#
loop_
_entity.id
_entity.type
_entity.pdbx_description
1 polymer ?
#
loop_
_entity_poly.entity_id
_entity_poly.type
_entity_poly.pdbx_seq_one_letter_code
_entity_poly.pdbx_strand_id
1 'polypeptide(L)' 'APVIHRKVSLGTQSNHGERFTERALSAAATCRQQRRSLFTYLSDLIIAHTRGDPFPALA' A
#
# COMPACT_ATOMS: atom_id res chain seq x y z
N ALA A 1 -5.62 10.71 -0.32
CA ALA A 1 -5.73 11.56 -1.52
C ALA A 1 -4.35 11.77 -2.12
N PRO A 2 -4.14 11.44 -3.41
CA PRO A 2 -2.83 11.48 -4.07
C PRO A 2 -2.16 12.87 -4.01
N VAL A 3 -2.94 13.94 -4.15
CA VAL A 3 -2.45 15.33 -4.13
C VAL A 3 -1.97 15.79 -2.75
N ILE A 4 -2.59 15.32 -1.67
CA ILE A 4 -2.15 15.62 -0.30
C ILE A 4 -0.80 14.95 -0.03
N HIS A 5 -0.67 13.68 -0.44
CA HIS A 5 0.60 12.95 -0.30
C HIS A 5 1.73 13.65 -1.07
N ARG A 6 1.51 14.02 -2.33
CA ARG A 6 2.51 14.74 -3.13
C ARG A 6 2.90 16.09 -2.51
N LYS A 7 1.92 16.82 -1.95
CA LYS A 7 2.16 18.14 -1.34
C LYS A 7 2.92 18.05 -0.03
N VAL A 8 2.59 17.08 0.83
CA VAL A 8 3.15 16.97 2.19
C VAL A 8 4.46 16.17 2.19
N SER A 9 4.59 15.15 1.35
CA SER A 9 5.72 14.23 1.33
C SER A 9 6.63 14.41 0.11
N LEU A 10 6.45 15.48 -0.66
CA LEU A 10 7.18 15.80 -1.91
C LEU A 10 7.01 14.76 -3.04
N GLY A 11 6.31 13.65 -2.80
CA GLY A 11 6.00 12.63 -3.79
C GLY A 11 7.23 11.97 -4.40
N THR A 12 7.05 11.40 -5.58
CA THR A 12 8.10 10.79 -6.40
C THR A 12 7.83 11.12 -7.87
N GLN A 13 8.88 11.16 -8.68
CA GLN A 13 8.81 11.44 -10.12
C GLN A 13 9.15 10.20 -10.96
N SER A 14 9.44 9.05 -10.32
CA SER A 14 9.70 7.80 -11.03
C SER A 14 8.39 7.04 -11.25
N ASN A 15 8.23 6.42 -12.42
CA ASN A 15 7.04 5.64 -12.74
C ASN A 15 6.81 4.50 -11.71
N HIS A 16 7.87 3.82 -11.31
CA HIS A 16 7.82 2.78 -10.28
C HIS A 16 7.37 3.34 -8.92
N GLY A 17 7.90 4.50 -8.51
CA GLY A 17 7.51 5.12 -7.25
C GLY A 17 6.06 5.60 -7.26
N GLU A 18 5.60 6.15 -8.39
CA GLU A 18 4.21 6.58 -8.54
C GLU A 18 3.25 5.40 -8.43
N ARG A 19 3.53 4.30 -9.15
CA ARG A 19 2.74 3.05 -9.06
C ARG A 19 2.76 2.44 -7.66
N PHE A 20 3.89 2.46 -6.98
CA PHE A 20 4.00 1.97 -5.61
C PHE A 20 3.12 2.82 -4.67
N THR A 21 3.22 4.15 -4.77
CA THR A 21 2.45 5.09 -3.96
C THR A 21 0.95 4.92 -4.19
N GLU A 22 0.53 4.79 -5.45
CA GLU A 22 -0.86 4.53 -5.82
C GLU A 22 -1.39 3.27 -5.15
N ARG A 23 -0.68 2.15 -5.27
CA ARG A 23 -1.08 0.87 -4.65
C ARG A 23 -1.08 0.94 -3.12
N ALA A 24 -0.09 1.56 -2.52
CA ALA A 24 0.02 1.70 -1.07
C ALA A 24 -1.13 2.55 -0.50
N LEU A 25 -1.47 3.67 -1.15
CA LEU A 25 -2.57 4.53 -0.74
C LEU A 25 -3.94 3.85 -0.93
N SER A 26 -4.10 3.06 -2.00
CA SER A 26 -5.30 2.23 -2.20
C SER A 26 -5.43 1.18 -1.10
N ALA A 27 -4.36 0.43 -0.80
CA ALA A 27 -4.36 -0.55 0.29
C ALA A 27 -4.66 0.08 1.65
N ALA A 28 -4.11 1.27 1.93
CA ALA A 28 -4.41 2.03 3.14
C ALA A 28 -5.89 2.42 3.23
N ALA A 29 -6.48 2.89 2.13
CA ALA A 29 -7.88 3.26 2.07
C ALA A 29 -8.79 2.05 2.31
N THR A 30 -8.51 0.93 1.64
CA THR A 30 -9.26 -0.32 1.78
C THR A 30 -9.14 -0.91 3.19
N CYS A 31 -7.93 -1.01 3.75
CA CYS A 31 -7.73 -1.48 5.13
C CYS A 31 -8.53 -0.64 6.13
N ARG A 32 -8.54 0.68 5.95
CA ARG A 32 -9.33 1.58 6.79
C ARG A 32 -10.84 1.33 6.65
N GLN A 33 -11.36 1.11 5.43
CA GLN A 33 -12.77 0.77 5.22
C GLN A 33 -13.15 -0.56 5.89
N GLN A 34 -12.24 -1.55 5.83
CA GLN A 34 -12.40 -2.86 6.44
C GLN A 34 -12.15 -2.88 7.95
N ARG A 35 -11.78 -1.74 8.57
CA ARG A 35 -11.32 -1.65 9.97
C ARG A 35 -10.17 -2.62 10.29
N ARG A 36 -9.29 -2.87 9.32
CA ARG A 36 -8.10 -3.71 9.43
C ARG A 36 -6.84 -2.84 9.57
N SER A 37 -5.86 -3.32 10.32
CA SER A 37 -4.54 -2.70 10.42
C SER A 37 -3.80 -2.78 9.08
N LEU A 38 -3.43 -1.62 8.52
CA LEU A 38 -2.59 -1.54 7.32
C LEU A 38 -1.21 -2.16 7.56
N PHE A 39 -0.62 -1.91 8.74
CA PHE A 39 0.69 -2.44 9.09
C PHE A 39 0.69 -3.97 9.04
N THR A 40 -0.29 -4.61 9.68
CA THR A 40 -0.44 -6.07 9.67
C THR A 40 -0.59 -6.61 8.26
N TYR A 41 -1.45 -5.99 7.44
CA TYR A 41 -1.63 -6.38 6.04
C TYR A 41 -0.31 -6.30 5.25
N LEU A 42 0.46 -5.22 5.39
CA LEU A 42 1.74 -5.06 4.68
C LEU A 42 2.80 -6.06 5.19
N SER A 43 2.84 -6.33 6.50
CA SER A 43 3.72 -7.35 7.08
C SER A 43 3.42 -8.72 6.49
N ASP A 44 2.15 -9.14 6.50
CA ASP A 44 1.70 -10.41 5.93
C ASP A 44 2.05 -10.50 4.43
N LEU A 45 1.83 -9.40 3.69
CA LEU A 45 2.10 -9.33 2.27
C LEU A 45 3.60 -9.47 1.94
N ILE A 46 4.48 -8.82 2.71
CA ILE A 46 5.93 -8.93 2.54
C ILE A 46 6.40 -10.34 2.91
N ILE A 47 5.89 -10.91 4.00
CA ILE A 47 6.20 -12.28 4.40
C ILE A 47 5.78 -13.26 3.31
N ALA A 48 4.55 -13.17 2.80
CA ALA A 48 4.07 -14.02 1.72
C ALA A 48 4.91 -13.86 0.44
N HIS A 49 5.26 -12.62 0.07
CA HIS A 49 6.11 -12.34 -1.09
C HIS A 49 7.48 -13.00 -0.99
N THR A 50 8.12 -12.89 0.18
CA THR A 50 9.47 -13.45 0.41
C THR A 50 9.47 -14.97 0.44
N ARG A 51 8.34 -15.60 0.79
CA ARG A 51 8.17 -17.06 0.84
C ARG A 51 7.64 -17.66 -0.47
N GLY A 52 7.12 -16.84 -1.38
CA GLY A 52 6.42 -17.31 -2.57
C GLY A 52 4.99 -17.82 -2.28
N ASP A 53 4.45 -17.49 -1.11
CA ASP A 53 3.11 -17.86 -0.69
C ASP A 53 2.04 -16.96 -1.37
N PRO A 54 0.77 -17.39 -1.40
CA PRO A 54 -0.32 -16.54 -1.88
C PRO A 54 -0.41 -15.24 -1.09
N PHE A 55 -0.63 -14.12 -1.80
CA PHE A 55 -0.77 -12.82 -1.15
C PHE A 55 -2.04 -12.74 -0.31
N PRO A 56 -2.01 -12.01 0.83
CA PRO A 56 -3.22 -11.76 1.61
C PRO A 56 -4.24 -10.99 0.77
N ALA A 57 -5.52 -11.37 0.88
CA ALA A 57 -6.58 -10.70 0.16
C ALA A 57 -6.77 -9.26 0.65
N LEU A 58 -6.90 -8.35 -0.32
CA LEU A 58 -7.34 -6.98 -0.13
C LEU A 58 -8.73 -6.90 -0.77
N ALA A 59 -9.77 -7.21 0.02
CA ALA A 59 -11.16 -7.31 -0.45
C ALA A 59 -11.72 -5.98 -1.01
#